data_AF-A0A260A7X2-F1
#
_entry.id   AF-A0A260A7X2-F1
#
_cell.length_a   1.000
_cell.length_b   1.000
_cell.length_c   1.000
_cell.angle_alpha   90.00
_cell.angle_beta   90.00
_cell.angle_gamma   90.00
#
_symmetry.space_group_name_H-M   'P 1'
#
loop_
_entity.id
_entity.type
_entity.pdbx_description
1 polymer ?
#
loop_
_entity_poly.entity_id
_entity_poly.type
_entity_poly.pdbx_seq_one_letter_code
_entity_poly.pdbx_strand_id
1 'polypeptide(L)' 'MTETTNTDAVTCIADGPDCTGDVEYRDALSGTGVSHPRCDKHWQDRLDLEDDIRRRYPAHAPADFDPTYAGEHWDEDY' A
#
# COMPACT_ATOMS: atom_id res chain seq x y z
N MET A 1 39.56 -3.77 -5.87
CA MET A 1 38.26 -3.92 -5.18
C MET A 1 37.23 -3.48 -6.19
N THR A 2 36.45 -4.42 -6.71
CA THR A 2 35.58 -4.19 -7.87
C THR A 2 34.37 -3.36 -7.47
N GLU A 3 34.41 -2.10 -7.88
CA GLU A 3 33.29 -1.17 -7.92
C GLU A 3 32.18 -1.82 -8.78
N THR A 4 31.03 -2.08 -8.18
CA THR A 4 29.87 -2.65 -8.89
C THR A 4 29.15 -1.51 -9.59
N THR A 5 29.32 -1.43 -10.90
CA THR A 5 28.80 -0.36 -11.75
C THR A 5 27.33 -0.57 -12.10
N ASN A 6 26.50 0.41 -11.68
CA ASN A 6 25.20 0.84 -12.21
C ASN A 6 24.12 -0.23 -12.50
N THR A 7 23.26 -0.46 -11.51
CA THR A 7 21.87 -0.92 -11.71
C THR A 7 21.09 0.20 -12.43
N ASP A 8 20.21 -0.14 -13.38
CA ASP A 8 19.23 0.78 -14.00
C ASP A 8 18.76 1.84 -12.98
N ALA A 9 18.86 3.12 -13.32
CA ALA A 9 18.48 4.20 -12.42
C ALA A 9 16.99 4.09 -12.10
N VAL A 10 16.69 3.46 -10.96
CA VAL A 10 15.33 3.25 -10.49
C VAL A 10 14.79 4.60 -10.01
N THR A 11 13.78 5.13 -10.70
CA THR A 11 13.13 6.39 -10.33
C THR A 11 11.94 6.14 -9.42
N CYS A 12 11.74 7.01 -8.43
CA CYS A 12 10.56 6.96 -7.57
C CYS A 12 9.28 7.13 -8.40
N ILE A 13 8.29 6.25 -8.22
CA ILE A 13 7.02 6.29 -8.97
C ILE A 13 6.17 7.52 -8.69
N ALA A 14 6.29 8.12 -7.50
CA ALA A 14 5.56 9.33 -7.17
C ALA A 14 6.11 10.54 -7.93
N ASP A 15 7.40 10.51 -8.28
CA ASP A 15 8.16 11.62 -8.84
C ASP A 15 8.00 12.92 -8.02
N GLY A 16 8.69 13.99 -8.38
CA GLY A 16 8.43 15.32 -7.82
C GLY A 16 9.44 15.88 -6.81
N PRO A 17 9.24 17.15 -6.40
CA PRO A 17 10.29 17.98 -5.80
C PRO A 17 10.63 17.65 -4.35
N ASP A 18 9.79 16.89 -3.65
CA ASP A 18 9.97 16.49 -2.25
C ASP A 18 10.56 15.09 -2.09
N CYS A 19 10.87 14.38 -3.19
CA CYS A 19 11.58 13.10 -3.15
C CYS A 19 12.86 13.20 -2.30
N THR A 20 12.94 12.37 -1.25
CA THR A 20 14.07 12.36 -0.30
C THR A 20 14.39 10.93 0.12
N GLY A 21 15.67 10.60 0.20
CA GLY A 21 16.18 9.27 0.58
C GLY A 21 16.44 8.33 -0.60
N ASP A 22 16.79 7.08 -0.28
CA ASP A 22 17.18 6.08 -1.28
C ASP A 22 15.96 5.50 -1.99
N VAL A 23 16.06 5.35 -3.32
CA VAL A 23 15.01 4.76 -4.14
C VAL A 23 15.27 3.27 -4.33
N GLU A 24 14.34 2.46 -3.86
CA GLU A 24 14.36 1.00 -4.04
C GLU A 24 12.95 0.46 -4.30
N TYR A 25 12.87 -0.76 -4.83
CA TYR A 25 11.60 -1.48 -4.97
C TYR A 25 11.08 -1.87 -3.59
N ARG A 26 9.91 -1.36 -3.22
CA ARG A 26 9.27 -1.63 -1.93
C ARG A 26 8.27 -2.77 -2.02
N ASP A 27 7.91 -3.31 -0.86
CA ASP A 27 6.88 -4.35 -0.75
C ASP A 27 5.54 -3.91 -1.37
N ALA A 28 4.85 -4.87 -1.97
CA ALA A 28 3.52 -4.66 -2.51
C ALA A 28 2.49 -4.62 -1.38
N LEU A 29 1.95 -3.44 -1.09
CA LEU A 29 0.87 -3.29 -0.10
C LEU A 29 -0.53 -3.52 -0.69
N SER A 30 -0.66 -3.54 -2.02
CA SER A 30 -1.91 -3.85 -2.71
C SER A 30 -2.04 -5.36 -2.96
N GLY A 31 -3.29 -5.85 -3.02
CA GLY A 31 -3.58 -7.25 -3.34
C GLY A 31 -3.11 -7.74 -4.72
N THR A 32 -2.59 -6.85 -5.57
CA THR A 32 -2.02 -7.18 -6.88
C THR A 32 -0.62 -7.80 -6.80
N GLY A 33 0.08 -7.67 -5.67
CA GLY A 33 1.45 -8.19 -5.51
C GLY A 33 2.52 -7.44 -6.31
N VAL A 34 2.19 -6.30 -6.92
CA VAL A 34 3.13 -5.51 -7.73
C VAL A 34 3.94 -4.56 -6.85
N SER A 35 5.25 -4.75 -6.84
CA SER A 35 6.20 -3.83 -6.21
C SER A 35 6.49 -2.63 -7.11
N HIS A 36 6.59 -1.45 -6.50
CA HIS A 36 6.93 -0.22 -7.20
C HIS A 36 8.08 0.50 -6.48
N PRO A 37 8.96 1.16 -7.25
CA PRO A 37 10.08 1.89 -6.67
C PRO A 37 9.65 3.17 -5.97
N ARG A 38 10.13 3.36 -4.73
CA ARG A 38 9.86 4.57 -3.93
C ARG A 38 11.08 4.98 -3.13
N CYS A 39 11.28 6.29 -3.01
CA CYS A 39 12.22 6.85 -2.04
C CYS A 39 11.73 6.61 -0.60
N ASP A 40 12.63 6.72 0.39
CA ASP A 40 12.30 6.51 1.80
C ASP A 40 11.09 7.33 2.25
N LYS A 41 11.04 8.61 1.90
CA LYS A 41 9.91 9.49 2.25
C LYS A 41 8.59 8.96 1.70
N HIS A 42 8.51 8.73 0.39
CA HIS A 42 7.28 8.27 -0.26
C HIS A 42 6.90 6.85 0.14
N TRP A 43 7.87 6.05 0.61
CA TRP A 43 7.59 4.77 1.23
C TRP A 43 6.89 4.95 2.59
N GLN A 44 7.39 5.83 3.45
CA GLN A 44 6.73 6.14 4.72
C GLN A 44 5.33 6.73 4.53
N ASP A 45 5.18 7.70 3.63
CA ASP A 45 3.87 8.30 3.31
C ASP A 45 2.86 7.23 2.84
N ARG A 46 3.33 6.21 2.10
CA ARG A 46 2.51 5.10 1.65
C ARG A 46 2.12 4.14 2.78
N LEU A 47 3.01 3.92 3.76
CA LEU A 47 2.71 3.12 4.96
C LEU A 47 1.68 3.82 5.85
N ASP A 48 1.82 5.14 6.04
CA ASP A 48 0.86 5.94 6.83
C ASP A 48 -0.53 5.93 6.20
N LEU A 49 -0.61 6.05 4.87
CA LEU A 49 -1.87 5.91 4.12
C LEU A 49 -2.46 4.51 4.27
N GLU A 50 -1.63 3.47 4.23
CA GLU A 50 -2.11 2.09 4.40
C GLU A 50 -2.71 1.86 5.79
N ASP A 51 -2.07 2.41 6.82
CA ASP A 51 -2.57 2.34 8.20
C ASP A 51 -3.91 3.08 8.34
N ASP A 52 -4.04 4.29 7.77
CA ASP A 52 -5.32 5.03 7.77
C ASP A 52 -6.44 4.23 7.07
N ILE A 53 -6.12 3.61 5.93
CA ILE A 53 -7.07 2.78 5.17
C ILE A 53 -7.51 1.59 6.02
N ARG A 54 -6.59 0.85 6.64
CA ARG A 54 -6.92 -0.32 7.47
C ARG A 54 -7.73 0.05 8.71
N ARG A 55 -7.48 1.22 9.26
CA ARG A 55 -8.26 1.77 10.38
C ARG A 55 -9.67 2.18 9.96
N ARG A 56 -9.82 2.79 8.78
CA ARG A 56 -11.13 3.23 8.25
C ARG A 56 -11.96 2.07 7.70
N TYR A 57 -11.32 1.06 7.12
CA TYR A 57 -11.94 -0.08 6.48
C TYR A 57 -11.36 -1.39 7.04
N PRO A 58 -11.85 -1.83 8.21
CA PRO A 58 -11.42 -3.09 8.81
C PRO A 58 -11.73 -4.27 7.89
N ALA A 59 -10.82 -5.25 7.84
CA ALA A 59 -10.99 -6.44 6.99
C ALA A 59 -12.19 -7.31 7.40
N HIS A 60 -12.61 -7.22 8.66
CA HIS A 60 -13.75 -7.95 9.20
C HIS A 60 -14.76 -6.98 9.76
N ALA A 61 -16.04 -7.32 9.61
CA ALA A 61 -17.12 -6.61 10.25
C ALA A 61 -16.87 -6.54 11.78
N PRO A 62 -17.16 -5.40 12.42
CA PRO A 62 -17.18 -5.30 13.87
C PRO A 62 -18.07 -6.38 14.52
N ALA A 63 -17.77 -6.76 15.75
CA ALA A 63 -18.52 -7.82 16.46
C ALA A 63 -19.99 -7.46 16.72
N ASP A 64 -20.30 -6.17 16.72
CA ASP A 64 -21.63 -5.58 16.91
C ASP A 64 -22.28 -5.15 15.59
N PHE A 65 -21.68 -5.48 14.45
CA PHE A 65 -22.30 -5.24 13.14
C PHE A 65 -23.49 -6.18 12.95
N ASP A 66 -24.69 -5.61 12.87
CA ASP A 66 -25.91 -6.33 12.49
C ASP A 66 -26.09 -6.28 10.97
N PRO A 67 -25.87 -7.40 10.24
CA PRO A 67 -26.02 -7.42 8.79
C PRO A 67 -27.47 -7.20 8.33
N THR A 68 -28.46 -7.32 9.22
CA THR A 68 -29.88 -7.12 8.90
C THR A 68 -30.33 -5.67 9.07
N TYR A 69 -29.49 -4.79 9.63
CA TYR A 69 -29.82 -3.39 9.87
C TYR A 69 -30.16 -2.62 8.58
N ALA A 70 -29.59 -3.03 7.44
CA ALA A 70 -29.90 -2.45 6.13
C ALA A 70 -31.21 -2.96 5.51
N GLY A 71 -31.90 -3.94 6.13
CA GLY A 71 -33.16 -4.51 5.63
C GLY A 71 -33.00 -5.53 4.50
N GLU A 72 -31.76 -5.78 4.06
CA GLU A 72 -31.41 -6.74 3.01
C GLU A 72 -30.10 -7.45 3.37
N HIS A 73 -30.14 -8.78 3.41
CA HIS A 73 -28.97 -9.63 3.55
C HIS A 73 -28.54 -10.04 2.13
N TRP A 74 -27.26 -9.87 1.82
CA TRP A 74 -26.67 -10.35 0.57
C TRP A 74 -26.08 -11.73 0.87
N ASP A 75 -26.93 -12.74 0.99
CA ASP A 75 -26.50 -14.13 1.04
C ASP A 75 -26.02 -14.58 -0.35
N GLU A 76 -24.87 -15.24 -0.41
CA GLU A 76 -24.31 -15.86 -1.61
C GLU A 76 -24.81 -17.31 -1.79
N ASP A 77 -26.01 -17.63 -1.29
CA ASP A 77 -26.63 -18.94 -1.55
C ASP A 77 -27.01 -19.02 -3.04
N TYR A 78 -26.19 -19.73 -3.80
CA TYR A 78 -26.41 -20.15 -5.18
C TYR A 78 -26.99 -21.57 -5.24
#